data_AF-A0A8S3JBZ9-F1
#
_entry.id   AF-A0A8S3JBZ9-F1
#
_cell.length_a   1.000
_cell.length_b   1.000
_cell.length_c   1.000
_cell.angle_alpha   90.00
_cell.angle_beta   90.00
_cell.angle_gamma   90.00
#
_symmetry.space_group_name_H-M   'P 1'
#
loop_
_entity.id
_entity.type
_entity.pdbx_description
1 polymer ?
#
loop_
_entity_poly.entity_id
_entity_poly.type
_entity_poly.pdbx_seq_one_letter_code
_entity_poly.pdbx_strand_id
1 'polypeptide(L)'
;YDPYSKEFTREYYDTKSMHAIRQNAIHEAAKAQVWGLVLGSLGRQGSPKVLETIKQRLKTNGKKFIQVIMPELMPDKLKLFKHVDVWIQTSCPRLSIDWGAGFQTPILTPYEAMVALRQIEWQNRYPMDFYSQNSLGPWTPNNLEHRPMKQT
;
A
#
# COMPACT_ATOMS: atom_id res chain seq x y z
N TYR A 1 14.92 -13.42 -20.85
CA TYR A 1 15.55 -14.75 -20.99
C TYR A 1 14.93 -15.63 -19.95
N ASP A 2 14.13 -16.60 -20.38
CA ASP A 2 13.60 -17.63 -19.51
C ASP A 2 14.60 -18.80 -19.48
N PRO A 3 15.19 -19.14 -18.33
CA PRO A 3 16.18 -20.22 -18.22
C PRO A 3 15.60 -21.62 -18.45
N TYR A 4 14.28 -21.81 -18.35
CA TYR A 4 13.64 -23.12 -18.56
C TYR A 4 13.46 -23.42 -20.05
N SER A 5 12.82 -22.50 -20.78
CA SER A 5 12.65 -22.60 -22.24
C SER A 5 13.92 -22.24 -23.02
N LYS A 6 14.86 -21.53 -22.39
CA LYS A 6 16.07 -20.95 -23.01
C LYS A 6 15.75 -19.92 -24.09
N GLU A 7 14.58 -19.29 -24.03
CA GLU A 7 14.13 -18.31 -25.00
C GLU A 7 14.33 -16.87 -24.53
N PHE A 8 14.65 -16.00 -25.48
CA PHE A 8 14.62 -14.56 -25.28
C PHE A 8 13.27 -14.02 -25.71
N THR A 9 12.40 -13.76 -24.74
CA THR A 9 11.14 -13.04 -24.94
C THR A 9 11.33 -11.55 -24.72
N ARG A 10 10.56 -10.73 -25.45
CA ARG A 10 10.44 -9.30 -25.19
C ARG A 10 9.11 -9.03 -24.48
N GLU A 11 9.19 -8.74 -23.20
CA GLU A 11 8.02 -8.43 -22.39
C GLU A 11 7.73 -6.92 -22.40
N TYR A 12 6.44 -6.59 -22.37
CA TYR A 12 5.96 -5.22 -22.25
C TYR A 12 5.07 -5.14 -21.02
N TYR A 13 5.25 -4.08 -20.23
CA TYR A 13 4.38 -3.81 -19.09
C TYR A 13 3.24 -2.90 -19.53
N ASP A 14 2.01 -3.32 -19.28
CA ASP A 14 0.84 -2.47 -19.45
C ASP A 14 0.69 -1.52 -18.25
N THR A 15 1.58 -0.51 -18.22
CA THR A 15 1.60 0.51 -17.17
C THR A 15 0.34 1.38 -17.19
N LYS A 16 -0.29 1.57 -18.36
CA LYS A 16 -1.54 2.33 -18.49
C LYS A 16 -2.68 1.61 -17.79
N SER A 17 -2.85 0.32 -18.05
CA SER A 17 -3.87 -0.48 -17.38
C SER A 17 -3.61 -0.58 -15.88
N MET A 18 -2.35 -0.77 -15.47
CA MET A 18 -1.99 -0.75 -14.05
C MET A 18 -2.40 0.58 -13.39
N HIS A 19 -2.03 1.73 -13.98
CA HIS A 19 -2.42 3.05 -13.46
C HIS A 19 -3.94 3.20 -13.34
N ALA A 20 -4.70 2.81 -14.37
CA ALA A 20 -6.15 2.89 -14.35
C ALA A 20 -6.78 2.06 -13.22
N ILE A 21 -6.32 0.81 -13.03
CA ILE A 21 -6.77 -0.07 -11.95
C ILE A 21 -6.48 0.56 -10.58
N ARG A 22 -5.27 1.09 -10.39
CA ARG A 22 -4.86 1.70 -9.10
C ARG A 22 -5.62 3.00 -8.82
N GLN A 23 -5.83 3.84 -9.83
CA GLN A 23 -6.62 5.06 -9.68
C GLN A 23 -8.09 4.78 -9.36
N ASN A 24 -8.68 3.73 -9.94
CA ASN A 24 -10.03 3.29 -9.59
C ASN A 24 -10.12 2.84 -8.13
N ALA A 25 -9.15 2.03 -7.66
CA ALA A 25 -9.09 1.61 -6.26
C ALA A 25 -8.96 2.81 -5.30
N ILE A 26 -8.16 3.83 -5.66
CA ILE A 26 -8.06 5.10 -4.91
C ILE A 26 -9.39 5.85 -4.90
N HIS A 27 -10.06 5.93 -6.04
CA HIS A 27 -11.34 6.65 -6.17
C HIS A 27 -12.45 5.99 -5.33
N GLU A 28 -12.50 4.66 -5.30
CA GLU A 28 -13.39 3.91 -4.41
C GLU A 28 -13.05 4.14 -2.94
N ALA A 29 -11.75 4.06 -2.59
CA ALA A 29 -11.28 4.31 -1.23
C ALA A 29 -11.59 5.73 -0.73
N ALA A 30 -11.56 6.74 -1.58
CA ALA A 30 -11.87 8.12 -1.20
C ALA A 30 -13.31 8.27 -0.63
N LYS A 31 -14.23 7.39 -1.03
CA LYS A 31 -15.63 7.36 -0.57
C LYS A 31 -15.81 6.56 0.73
N ALA A 32 -14.85 5.72 1.09
CA ALA A 32 -14.90 4.82 2.24
C ALA A 32 -14.99 5.56 3.59
N GLN A 33 -15.71 4.96 4.54
CA GLN A 33 -15.87 5.46 5.90
C GLN A 33 -15.06 4.66 6.91
N VAL A 34 -15.02 3.33 6.75
CA VAL A 34 -14.32 2.41 7.63
C VAL A 34 -13.13 1.79 6.91
N TRP A 35 -11.94 2.09 7.43
CA TRP A 35 -10.67 1.67 6.85
C TRP A 35 -10.07 0.52 7.66
N GLY A 36 -9.51 -0.47 6.98
CA GLY A 36 -8.72 -1.52 7.59
C GLY A 36 -7.24 -1.23 7.38
N LEU A 37 -6.45 -1.27 8.45
CA LEU A 37 -5.01 -1.03 8.39
C LEU A 37 -4.26 -2.29 8.79
N VAL A 38 -3.50 -2.85 7.86
CA VAL A 38 -2.75 -4.09 8.06
C VAL A 38 -1.26 -3.83 8.28
N LEU A 39 -0.76 -4.33 9.41
CA LEU A 39 0.66 -4.50 9.67
C LEU A 39 1.07 -5.95 9.36
N GLY A 40 1.90 -6.12 8.33
CA GLY A 40 2.54 -7.40 8.06
C GLY A 40 3.51 -7.78 9.16
N SER A 41 3.48 -9.02 9.63
CA SER A 41 4.40 -9.52 10.67
C SER A 41 5.43 -10.54 10.15
N LEU A 42 5.40 -10.90 8.87
CA LEU A 42 6.31 -11.88 8.29
C LEU A 42 7.66 -11.24 7.90
N GLY A 43 8.74 -11.73 8.50
CA GLY A 43 10.10 -11.25 8.21
C GLY A 43 10.27 -9.76 8.54
N ARG A 44 10.93 -9.02 7.65
CA ARG A 44 11.08 -7.55 7.74
C ARG A 44 10.03 -6.79 6.93
N GLN A 45 8.89 -7.43 6.66
CA GLN A 45 7.75 -6.76 6.04
C GLN A 45 6.99 -5.98 7.12
N GLY A 46 6.29 -4.92 6.73
CA GLY A 46 5.64 -4.04 7.70
C GLY A 46 6.58 -2.93 8.20
N SER A 47 5.99 -1.78 8.51
CA SER A 47 6.70 -0.69 9.18
C SER A 47 5.75 -0.06 10.21
N PRO A 48 6.02 -0.24 11.52
CA PRO A 48 5.25 0.42 12.56
C PRO A 48 5.25 1.94 12.42
N LYS A 49 6.33 2.54 11.90
CA LYS A 49 6.41 3.99 11.70
C LYS A 49 5.46 4.47 10.60
N VAL A 50 5.45 3.77 9.46
CA VAL A 50 4.49 4.03 8.36
C VAL A 50 3.06 3.79 8.84
N LEU A 51 2.83 2.73 9.62
CA LEU A 51 1.55 2.44 10.23
C LEU A 51 1.05 3.61 11.08
N GLU A 52 1.88 4.13 11.99
CA GLU A 52 1.53 5.28 12.83
C GLU A 52 1.28 6.55 12.00
N THR A 53 2.08 6.83 10.98
CA THR A 53 1.82 7.94 10.05
C THR A 53 0.43 7.79 9.42
N ILE A 54 0.09 6.62 8.87
CA ILE A 54 -1.22 6.39 8.24
C ILE A 54 -2.36 6.54 9.26
N LYS A 55 -2.21 5.97 10.46
CA LYS A 55 -3.21 6.13 11.54
C LYS A 55 -3.47 7.59 11.86
N GLN A 56 -2.43 8.40 11.99
CA GLN A 56 -2.56 9.82 12.23
C GLN A 56 -3.33 10.50 11.10
N ARG A 57 -3.01 10.20 9.83
CA ARG A 57 -3.74 10.76 8.68
C ARG A 57 -5.21 10.33 8.65
N LEU A 58 -5.52 9.06 8.96
CA LEU A 58 -6.90 8.59 9.07
C LEU A 58 -7.67 9.34 10.15
N LYS A 59 -7.08 9.54 11.34
CA LYS A 59 -7.68 10.30 12.45
C LYS A 59 -7.95 11.75 12.07
N THR A 60 -6.96 12.44 11.50
CA THR A 60 -7.11 13.85 11.08
C THR A 60 -8.16 14.02 9.98
N ASN A 61 -8.36 13.01 9.13
CA ASN A 61 -9.42 12.99 8.10
C ASN A 61 -10.78 12.49 8.62
N GLY A 62 -10.93 12.27 9.94
CA GLY A 62 -12.18 11.82 10.54
C GLY A 62 -12.63 10.42 10.11
N LYS A 63 -11.72 9.58 9.61
CA LYS A 63 -12.02 8.22 9.16
C LYS A 63 -11.99 7.24 10.32
N LYS A 64 -12.98 6.35 10.39
CA LYS A 64 -12.97 5.22 11.32
C LYS A 64 -12.02 4.16 10.78
N PHE A 65 -11.26 3.51 11.65
CA PHE A 65 -10.40 2.42 11.19
C PHE A 65 -10.20 1.33 12.24
N ILE A 66 -9.90 0.13 11.76
CA ILE A 66 -9.42 -0.99 12.56
C ILE A 66 -7.97 -1.30 12.18
N GLN A 67 -7.18 -1.76 13.14
CA GLN A 67 -5.84 -2.27 12.88
C GLN A 67 -5.83 -3.78 13.01
N VAL A 68 -5.21 -4.46 12.05
CA VAL A 68 -5.00 -5.91 12.08
C VAL A 68 -3.51 -6.20 11.87
N ILE A 69 -2.97 -7.13 12.65
CA ILE A 69 -1.61 -7.66 12.45
C ILE A 69 -1.75 -9.07 11.88
N MET A 70 -1.07 -9.37 10.77
CA MET A 70 -1.07 -10.72 10.21
C MET A 70 0.23 -11.06 9.49
N PRO A 71 0.68 -12.33 9.53
CA PRO A 71 1.88 -12.75 8.82
C PRO A 71 1.70 -12.74 7.31
N GLU A 72 0.54 -13.20 6.84
CA GLU A 72 0.24 -13.33 5.42
C GLU A 72 -1.11 -12.70 5.09
N LEU A 73 -1.11 -11.91 4.02
CA LEU A 73 -2.30 -11.24 3.52
C LEU A 73 -3.01 -12.13 2.52
N MET A 74 -4.22 -12.57 2.85
CA MET A 74 -5.02 -13.45 1.99
C MET A 74 -6.41 -12.85 1.76
N PRO A 75 -6.94 -12.87 0.52
CA PRO A 75 -8.28 -12.36 0.22
C PRO A 75 -9.37 -12.94 1.13
N ASP A 76 -9.34 -14.26 1.38
CA ASP A 76 -10.35 -14.94 2.21
C ASP A 76 -10.37 -14.45 3.66
N LYS A 77 -9.20 -14.12 4.23
CA LYS A 77 -9.09 -13.58 5.60
C LYS A 77 -9.67 -12.17 5.68
N LEU A 78 -9.36 -11.32 4.70
CA LEU A 78 -9.86 -9.95 4.68
C LEU A 78 -11.37 -9.88 4.43
N LYS A 79 -11.91 -10.82 3.65
CA LYS A 79 -13.35 -10.95 3.38
C LYS A 79 -14.19 -11.21 4.64
N LEU A 80 -13.60 -11.74 5.71
CA LEU A 80 -14.29 -11.95 7.00
C LEU A 80 -14.68 -10.63 7.67
N PHE A 81 -13.99 -9.52 7.37
CA PHE A 81 -14.28 -8.20 7.92
C PHE A 81 -15.29 -7.45 7.05
N LYS A 82 -16.56 -7.86 7.12
CA LYS A 82 -17.64 -7.30 6.28
C LYS A 82 -17.92 -5.81 6.45
N HIS A 83 -17.41 -5.19 7.51
CA HIS A 83 -17.61 -3.77 7.83
C HIS A 83 -16.43 -2.88 7.41
N VAL A 84 -15.40 -3.43 6.75
CA VAL A 84 -14.26 -2.67 6.24
C VAL A 84 -14.48 -2.37 4.76
N ASP A 85 -14.50 -1.09 4.41
CA ASP A 85 -14.76 -0.62 3.05
C ASP A 85 -13.48 -0.70 2.18
N VAL A 86 -12.31 -0.49 2.79
CA VAL A 86 -11.02 -0.43 2.11
C VAL A 86 -9.89 -0.88 3.03
N TRP A 87 -8.88 -1.54 2.47
CA TRP A 87 -7.67 -1.94 3.18
C TRP A 87 -6.46 -1.11 2.78
N ILE A 88 -5.63 -0.78 3.77
CA ILE A 88 -4.26 -0.31 3.57
C ILE A 88 -3.34 -1.37 4.14
N GLN A 89 -2.33 -1.78 3.37
CA GLN A 89 -1.35 -2.77 3.83
C GLN A 89 0.05 -2.17 3.84
N THR A 90 0.83 -2.46 4.88
CA THR A 90 2.22 -2.00 5.03
C THR A 90 3.27 -3.09 4.75
N SER A 91 2.82 -4.23 4.22
CA SER A 91 3.61 -5.41 3.87
C SER A 91 4.28 -5.26 2.49
N CYS A 92 4.41 -6.34 1.71
CA CYS A 92 4.94 -6.29 0.36
C CYS A 92 4.04 -5.42 -0.57
N PRO A 93 4.56 -4.37 -1.24
CA PRO A 93 3.76 -3.49 -2.09
C PRO A 93 3.11 -4.21 -3.29
N ARG A 94 3.70 -5.32 -3.74
CA ARG A 94 3.18 -6.16 -4.83
C ARG A 94 1.78 -6.72 -4.56
N LEU A 95 1.42 -6.92 -3.28
CA LEU A 95 0.10 -7.42 -2.89
C LEU A 95 -1.02 -6.48 -3.35
N SER A 96 -0.77 -5.17 -3.31
CA SER A 96 -1.71 -4.18 -3.81
C SER A 96 -1.59 -4.00 -5.32
N ILE A 97 -0.36 -3.90 -5.83
CA ILE A 97 -0.11 -3.52 -7.23
C ILE A 97 -0.42 -4.66 -8.20
N ASP A 98 0.15 -5.85 -8.00
CA ASP A 98 -0.03 -6.96 -8.96
C ASP A 98 -1.19 -7.90 -8.57
N TRP A 99 -1.52 -7.99 -7.27
CA TRP A 99 -2.50 -8.97 -6.74
C TRP A 99 -3.80 -8.30 -6.26
N GLY A 100 -3.90 -6.97 -6.36
CA GLY A 100 -5.01 -6.20 -5.81
C GLY A 100 -6.39 -6.61 -6.37
N ALA A 101 -6.43 -7.04 -7.63
CA ALA A 101 -7.65 -7.52 -8.29
C ALA A 101 -8.23 -8.81 -7.68
N GLY A 102 -7.43 -9.56 -6.92
CA GLY A 102 -7.89 -10.76 -6.20
C GLY A 102 -8.69 -10.44 -4.92
N PHE A 103 -8.72 -9.18 -4.49
CA PHE A 103 -9.45 -8.76 -3.29
C PHE A 103 -10.81 -8.17 -3.66
N GLN A 104 -11.84 -8.53 -2.91
CA GLN A 104 -13.20 -8.00 -3.11
C GLN A 104 -13.32 -6.53 -2.68
N THR A 105 -12.54 -6.14 -1.67
CA THR A 105 -12.44 -4.78 -1.18
C THR A 105 -11.13 -4.15 -1.67
N PRO A 106 -11.14 -2.87 -2.06
CA PRO A 106 -9.92 -2.21 -2.53
C PRO A 106 -8.81 -2.33 -1.51
N ILE A 107 -7.62 -2.70 -1.98
CA ILE A 107 -6.42 -2.78 -1.16
C ILE A 107 -5.36 -1.82 -1.68
N LEU A 108 -4.91 -0.92 -0.82
CA LEU A 108 -4.01 0.17 -1.13
C LEU A 108 -2.63 -0.04 -0.51
N THR A 109 -1.63 0.44 -1.23
CA THR A 109 -0.32 0.75 -0.66
C THR A 109 -0.42 2.00 0.22
N PRO A 110 0.57 2.25 1.09
CA PRO A 110 0.68 3.48 1.88
C PRO A 110 0.67 4.76 1.03
N TYR A 111 1.33 4.75 -0.13
CA TYR A 111 1.34 5.87 -1.06
C TYR A 111 -0.08 6.19 -1.55
N GLU A 112 -0.80 5.19 -2.04
CA GLU A 112 -2.16 5.35 -2.56
C GLU A 112 -3.15 5.77 -1.49
N ALA A 113 -2.96 5.31 -0.25
CA ALA A 113 -3.73 5.78 0.89
C ALA A 113 -3.53 7.28 1.13
N MET A 114 -2.32 7.81 0.99
CA MET A 114 -2.07 9.26 1.09
C MET A 114 -2.78 10.03 -0.01
N VAL A 115 -2.81 9.50 -1.25
CA VAL A 115 -3.55 10.10 -2.36
C VAL A 115 -5.06 10.07 -2.08
N ALA A 116 -5.61 8.93 -1.65
CA ALA A 116 -7.03 8.77 -1.34
C ALA A 116 -7.49 9.69 -0.20
N LEU A 117 -6.61 9.94 0.78
CA LEU A 117 -6.84 10.87 1.89
C LEU A 117 -6.49 12.34 1.54
N ARG A 118 -6.26 12.64 0.26
CA ARG A 118 -5.94 13.99 -0.25
C ARG A 118 -4.75 14.66 0.46
N GLN A 119 -3.78 13.86 0.92
CA GLN A 119 -2.56 14.36 1.55
C GLN A 119 -1.50 14.73 0.52
N ILE A 120 -1.54 14.05 -0.64
CA ILE A 120 -0.65 14.28 -1.79
C ILE A 120 -1.44 14.08 -3.08
N GLU A 121 -0.91 14.60 -4.17
CA GLU A 121 -1.45 14.36 -5.51
C GLU A 121 -0.92 13.05 -6.11
N TRP A 122 -1.69 12.49 -7.03
CA TRP A 122 -1.27 11.35 -7.84
C TRP A 122 -0.02 11.72 -8.67
N GLN A 123 0.98 10.84 -8.68
CA GLN A 123 2.24 11.06 -9.36
C GLN A 123 2.18 10.48 -10.78
N ASN A 124 2.69 11.22 -11.77
CA ASN A 124 2.72 10.75 -13.16
C ASN A 124 3.52 9.44 -13.31
N ARG A 125 4.62 9.31 -12.54
CA ARG A 125 5.35 8.05 -12.39
C ARG A 125 4.95 7.41 -11.07
N TYR A 126 4.40 6.20 -11.14
CA TYR A 126 4.01 5.45 -9.94
C TYR A 126 5.23 5.27 -9.01
N PRO A 127 5.18 5.75 -7.76
CA PRO A 127 6.27 5.61 -6.80
C PRO A 127 6.53 4.14 -6.45
N MET A 128 7.76 3.69 -6.74
CA MET A 128 8.29 2.39 -6.31
C MET A 128 9.39 2.59 -5.27
N ASP A 129 9.20 3.55 -4.37
CA ASP A 129 10.20 4.04 -3.42
C ASP A 129 10.12 3.37 -2.04
N PHE A 130 9.36 2.27 -1.92
CA PHE A 130 9.00 1.65 -0.64
C PHE A 130 10.19 1.33 0.27
N TYR A 131 11.33 0.91 -0.27
CA TYR A 131 12.57 0.70 0.50
C TYR A 131 13.71 1.63 0.05
N SER A 132 13.39 2.66 -0.72
CA SER A 132 14.37 3.64 -1.20
C SER A 132 14.90 4.49 -0.05
N GLN A 133 16.20 4.82 -0.08
CA GLN A 133 16.74 5.87 0.79
C GLN A 133 16.27 7.27 0.38
N ASN A 134 15.95 7.45 -0.91
CA ASN A 134 15.36 8.67 -1.47
C ASN A 134 13.84 8.52 -1.45
N SER A 135 13.29 8.53 -0.25
CA SER A 135 11.86 8.51 0.02
C SER A 135 11.18 9.76 -0.52
N LEU A 136 10.05 9.61 -1.21
CA LEU A 136 9.22 10.71 -1.66
C LEU A 136 8.26 11.22 -0.57
N GLY A 137 8.11 10.48 0.53
CA GLY A 137 7.33 10.96 1.67
C GLY A 137 7.12 9.93 2.78
N PRO A 138 6.38 10.32 3.84
CA PRO A 138 6.30 9.58 5.09
C PRO A 138 5.44 8.30 5.01
N TRP A 139 5.03 7.89 3.80
CA TRP A 139 4.40 6.60 3.52
C TRP A 139 5.42 5.46 3.32
N THR A 140 6.72 5.75 3.43
CA THR A 140 7.81 4.77 3.26
C THR A 140 8.65 4.65 4.53
N PRO A 141 9.18 3.46 4.88
CA PRO A 141 9.91 3.22 6.13
C PRO A 141 11.24 3.98 6.25
N ASN A 142 11.87 4.31 5.12
CA ASN A 142 13.19 4.96 5.06
C ASN A 142 13.11 6.48 4.95
N ASN A 143 11.92 7.07 5.06
CA ASN A 143 11.74 8.51 5.12
C ASN A 143 12.55 9.13 6.27
N LEU A 144 13.04 10.35 6.10
CA LEU A 144 13.85 11.05 7.11
C LEU A 144 13.13 11.14 8.47
N GLU A 145 11.82 11.37 8.47
CA GLU A 145 10.99 11.42 9.68
C GLU A 145 10.97 10.07 10.43
N HIS A 146 11.24 8.97 9.73
CA HIS A 146 11.22 7.62 10.29
C HIS A 146 12.60 7.12 10.66
N ARG A 147 13.68 7.85 10.36
CA ARG A 147 15.03 7.41 10.73
C ARG A 147 15.25 7.65 12.23
N PRO A 148 15.91 6.73 12.95
CA PRO A 148 16.35 7.04 14.30
C PRO A 148 17.25 8.26 14.27
N MET A 149 17.11 9.17 15.25
CA MET A 149 18.06 10.26 15.43
C MET A 149 19.45 9.64 15.59
N LYS A 150 20.40 10.04 14.74
CA LYS A 150 21.80 9.65 14.92
C LYS A 150 22.24 10.21 16.28
N GLN A 151 22.52 9.35 17.23
CA GLN A 151 23.25 9.74 18.44
C GLN A 151 24.67 10.08 17.98
N THR A 152 25.01 11.37 18.02
CA THR A 152 26.37 11.88 17.86
C THR A 152 27.18 11.64 19.13
#